data_AF-A0A934M4B4-F1
#
_entry.id   AF-A0A934M4B4-F1
#
_cell.length_a   1.000
_cell.length_b   1.000
_cell.length_c   1.000
_cell.angle_alpha   90.00
_cell.angle_beta   90.00
_cell.angle_gamma   90.00
#
_symmetry.space_group_name_H-M   'P 1'
#
loop_
_entity.id
_entity.type
_entity.pdbx_description
1 polymer ?
#
loop_
_entity_poly.entity_id
_entity_poly.type
_entity_poly.pdbx_seq_one_letter_code
_entity_poly.pdbx_strand_id
1 'polypeptide(L)'
;MSTKSSLKRIASEPNWIAFAKALRGAMRSPEQHGFESVDRLLDAVARLRGVEVATLRNPLAAELWLARNAPEQTFSEKDEISMTGVLLLAQISSLSSTLASDLAPKFFSGEVSRSQLRAALETAKKEAGGLGGVAHERFRKAMAFENFVFSYLSENLDALGFGAAAKIERCPRKASFPCDFIVSVDGHPTMAIEVKGHRQKHHRRYLLQVLGMLSLLTRKYPGALLIAPSSWDDSMKTLSEWRDEFRMDNLHLATIDDQISPDSAILHFFNKV
;
A
#
# COMPACT_ATOMS: atom_id res chain seq x y z
N MET A 1 -24.93 -12.61 20.26
CA MET A 1 -25.28 -11.42 19.46
C MET A 1 -25.09 -11.75 17.98
N SER A 2 -26.04 -11.41 17.11
CA SER A 2 -25.92 -11.67 15.67
C SER A 2 -24.75 -10.87 15.06
N THR A 3 -23.93 -11.49 14.22
CA THR A 3 -22.78 -10.87 13.50
C THR A 3 -23.20 -9.59 12.76
N LYS A 4 -24.43 -9.56 12.22
CA LYS A 4 -25.04 -8.38 11.58
C LYS A 4 -25.26 -7.20 12.54
N SER A 5 -25.51 -7.46 13.83
CA SER A 5 -25.68 -6.42 14.85
C SER A 5 -24.34 -5.78 15.22
N SER A 6 -23.25 -6.57 15.23
CA SER A 6 -21.90 -6.06 15.50
C SER A 6 -21.41 -5.14 14.39
N LEU A 7 -21.60 -5.51 13.11
CA LEU A 7 -21.12 -4.70 11.99
C LEU A 7 -21.90 -3.40 11.81
N LYS A 8 -23.23 -3.44 12.04
CA LYS A 8 -24.04 -2.22 12.05
C LYS A 8 -23.57 -1.23 13.12
N ARG A 9 -23.19 -1.73 14.31
CA ARG A 9 -22.63 -0.90 15.39
C ARG A 9 -21.33 -0.22 14.97
N ILE A 10 -20.41 -0.96 14.35
CA ILE A 10 -19.16 -0.39 13.81
C ILE A 10 -19.51 0.68 12.76
N ALA A 11 -20.35 0.34 11.79
CA ALA A 11 -20.72 1.26 10.73
C ALA A 11 -21.41 2.54 11.24
N SER A 12 -22.21 2.46 12.31
CA SER A 12 -22.92 3.60 12.87
C SER A 12 -22.09 4.48 13.80
N GLU A 13 -20.84 4.10 14.13
CA GLU A 13 -20.00 4.83 15.06
C GLU A 13 -19.70 6.26 14.54
N PRO A 14 -20.19 7.33 15.23
CA PRO A 14 -19.99 8.71 14.82
C PRO A 14 -18.55 9.20 15.07
N ASN A 15 -17.89 8.72 16.12
CA ASN A 15 -16.53 9.12 16.42
C ASN A 15 -15.57 8.43 15.45
N TRP A 16 -14.82 9.20 14.67
CA TRP A 16 -13.99 8.62 13.61
C TRP A 16 -12.83 7.78 14.17
N ILE A 17 -12.32 8.07 15.38
CA ILE A 17 -11.24 7.33 16.04
C ILE A 17 -11.77 5.97 16.51
N ALA A 18 -12.89 5.97 17.24
CA ALA A 18 -13.57 4.77 17.68
C ALA A 18 -13.98 3.89 16.49
N PHE A 19 -14.51 4.52 15.43
CA PHE A 19 -14.84 3.86 14.17
C PHE A 19 -13.61 3.17 13.57
N ALA A 20 -12.51 3.91 13.41
CA ALA A 20 -11.28 3.38 12.82
C ALA A 20 -10.68 2.24 13.64
N LYS A 21 -10.66 2.36 14.98
CA LYS A 21 -10.19 1.31 15.90
C LYS A 21 -11.05 0.05 15.78
N ALA A 22 -12.37 0.21 15.78
CA ALA A 22 -13.30 -0.91 15.67
C ALA A 22 -13.23 -1.58 14.29
N LEU A 23 -13.10 -0.77 13.22
CA LEU A 23 -12.92 -1.28 11.86
C LEU A 23 -11.59 -2.05 11.73
N ARG A 24 -10.48 -1.49 12.23
CA ARG A 24 -9.17 -2.16 12.25
C ARG A 24 -9.21 -3.45 13.05
N GLY A 25 -9.91 -3.47 14.18
CA GLY A 25 -10.14 -4.69 14.97
C GLY A 25 -10.88 -5.74 14.16
N ALA A 26 -11.96 -5.36 13.48
CA ALA A 26 -12.75 -6.25 12.64
C ALA A 26 -11.98 -6.78 11.43
N MET A 27 -11.08 -5.99 10.85
CA MET A 27 -10.20 -6.41 9.74
C MET A 27 -9.17 -7.48 10.16
N ARG A 28 -8.79 -7.58 11.44
CA ARG A 28 -7.86 -8.62 11.92
C ARG A 28 -8.51 -10.00 12.01
N SER A 29 -9.84 -10.04 12.15
CA SER A 29 -10.60 -11.29 12.24
C SER A 29 -11.95 -11.17 11.51
N PRO A 30 -11.97 -11.02 10.17
CA PRO A 30 -13.19 -10.85 9.39
C PRO A 30 -14.21 -11.98 9.60
N GLU A 31 -13.74 -13.19 9.84
CA GLU A 31 -14.53 -14.39 10.10
C GLU A 31 -15.39 -14.26 11.36
N GLN A 32 -14.92 -13.56 12.40
CA GLN A 32 -15.71 -13.27 13.60
C GLN A 32 -16.92 -12.36 13.31
N HIS A 33 -16.88 -11.66 12.17
CA HIS A 33 -17.96 -10.82 11.67
C HIS A 33 -18.77 -11.49 10.55
N GLY A 34 -18.48 -12.75 10.20
CA GLY A 34 -19.16 -13.51 9.15
C GLY A 34 -18.71 -13.17 7.74
N PHE A 35 -17.46 -12.71 7.57
CA PHE A 35 -16.88 -12.42 6.26
C PHE A 35 -15.68 -13.34 5.99
N GLU A 36 -15.59 -13.83 4.76
CA GLU A 36 -14.49 -14.70 4.29
C GLU A 36 -13.20 -13.93 4.00
N SER A 37 -13.29 -12.60 3.85
CA SER A 37 -12.13 -11.75 3.58
C SER A 37 -12.33 -10.33 4.12
N VAL A 38 -11.21 -9.62 4.28
CA VAL A 38 -11.17 -8.19 4.63
C VAL A 38 -11.92 -7.36 3.61
N ASP A 39 -11.76 -7.65 2.31
CA ASP A 39 -12.44 -6.91 1.23
C ASP A 39 -13.96 -6.97 1.36
N ARG A 40 -14.50 -8.17 1.61
CA ARG A 40 -15.95 -8.36 1.78
C ARG A 40 -16.47 -7.62 3.01
N LEU A 41 -15.68 -7.56 4.07
CA LEU A 41 -15.99 -6.80 5.28
C LEU A 41 -16.00 -5.29 5.00
N LEU A 42 -14.97 -4.78 4.33
CA LEU A 42 -14.87 -3.36 3.96
C LEU A 42 -16.00 -2.94 3.03
N ASP A 43 -16.34 -3.75 2.02
CA ASP A 43 -17.51 -3.55 1.15
C ASP A 43 -18.81 -3.42 1.97
N ALA A 44 -18.98 -4.29 2.96
CA ALA A 44 -20.17 -4.29 3.80
C ALA A 44 -20.25 -3.06 4.70
N VAL A 45 -19.14 -2.65 5.33
CA VAL A 45 -19.07 -1.44 6.16
C VAL A 45 -19.29 -0.18 5.30
N ALA A 46 -18.68 -0.12 4.12
CA ALA A 46 -18.84 0.99 3.18
C ALA A 46 -20.31 1.16 2.76
N ARG A 47 -20.96 0.05 2.37
CA ARG A 47 -22.40 0.03 2.07
C ARG A 47 -23.27 0.51 3.24
N LEU A 48 -22.99 0.02 4.45
CA LEU A 48 -23.75 0.42 5.65
C LEU A 48 -23.59 1.92 6.00
N ARG A 49 -22.44 2.51 5.68
CA ARG A 49 -22.17 3.94 5.89
C ARG A 49 -22.59 4.83 4.72
N GLY A 50 -22.99 4.25 3.57
CA GLY A 50 -23.31 5.00 2.37
C GLY A 50 -22.10 5.71 1.75
N VAL A 51 -20.90 5.10 1.84
CA VAL A 51 -19.65 5.66 1.29
C VAL A 51 -18.95 4.64 0.39
N GLU A 52 -17.99 5.09 -0.41
CA GLU A 52 -17.09 4.21 -1.16
C GLU A 52 -16.05 3.56 -0.23
N VAL A 53 -15.63 2.33 -0.55
CA VAL A 53 -14.60 1.59 0.20
C VAL A 53 -13.31 2.39 0.33
N ALA A 54 -12.90 3.10 -0.73
CA ALA A 54 -11.72 3.97 -0.71
C ALA A 54 -11.79 5.04 0.39
N THR A 55 -12.98 5.49 0.78
CA THR A 55 -13.18 6.49 1.84
C THR A 55 -12.81 5.94 3.23
N LEU A 56 -12.90 4.62 3.43
CA LEU A 56 -12.53 3.96 4.69
C LEU A 56 -11.02 3.99 4.96
N ARG A 57 -10.20 4.24 3.93
CA ARG A 57 -8.73 4.30 4.06
C ARG A 57 -8.27 5.47 4.92
N ASN A 58 -8.96 6.61 4.82
CA ASN A 58 -8.59 7.83 5.56
C ASN A 58 -8.67 7.67 7.09
N PRO A 59 -9.80 7.21 7.67
CA PRO A 59 -9.87 6.99 9.12
C PRO A 59 -8.89 5.91 9.59
N LEU A 60 -8.69 4.83 8.82
CA LEU A 60 -7.70 3.79 9.14
C LEU A 60 -6.27 4.34 9.15
N ALA A 61 -5.89 5.12 8.13
CA ALA A 61 -4.56 5.71 8.05
C ALA A 61 -4.30 6.72 9.18
N ALA A 62 -5.30 7.54 9.50
CA ALA A 62 -5.22 8.50 10.59
C ALA A 62 -5.07 7.80 11.95
N GLU A 63 -5.87 6.76 12.22
CA GLU A 63 -5.79 6.00 13.47
C GLU A 63 -4.47 5.24 13.61
N LEU A 64 -3.96 4.65 12.52
CA LEU A 64 -2.65 3.99 12.53
C LEU A 64 -1.52 4.97 12.86
N TRP A 65 -1.60 6.20 12.33
CA TRP A 65 -0.62 7.23 12.67
C TRP A 65 -0.72 7.63 14.14
N LEU A 66 -1.93 7.85 14.67
CA LEU A 66 -2.12 8.15 16.10
C LEU A 66 -1.61 7.02 16.99
N ALA A 67 -1.94 5.76 16.67
CA ALA A 67 -1.54 4.62 17.49
C ALA A 67 -0.01 4.49 17.60
N ARG A 68 0.73 4.94 16.58
CA ARG A 68 2.21 4.90 16.54
C ARG A 68 2.86 6.13 17.19
N ASN A 69 2.27 7.32 17.02
CA ASN A 69 2.95 8.59 17.33
C ASN A 69 2.32 9.36 18.50
N ALA A 70 1.06 9.08 18.83
CA ALA A 70 0.29 9.75 19.88
C ALA A 70 -0.74 8.77 20.48
N PRO A 71 -0.29 7.64 21.08
CA PRO A 71 -1.16 6.57 21.54
C PRO A 71 -2.22 7.05 22.55
N GLU A 72 -1.88 8.02 23.40
CA GLU A 72 -2.81 8.63 24.37
C GLU A 72 -4.01 9.31 23.70
N GLN A 73 -3.85 9.86 22.50
CA GLN A 73 -4.96 10.42 21.72
C GLN A 73 -5.85 9.31 21.13
N THR A 74 -5.24 8.17 20.78
CA THR A 74 -5.98 6.99 20.32
C THR A 74 -6.83 6.37 21.43
N PHE A 75 -6.36 6.42 22.68
CA PHE A 75 -7.09 5.92 23.84
C PHE A 75 -8.21 6.84 24.28
N SER A 76 -7.99 8.17 24.23
CA SER A 76 -8.97 9.14 24.72
C SER A 76 -10.16 9.36 23.79
N GLU A 77 -10.08 8.94 22.53
CA GLU A 77 -11.17 9.02 21.53
C GLU A 77 -11.84 10.40 21.49
N LYS A 78 -11.07 11.48 21.68
CA LYS A 78 -11.63 12.84 21.75
C LYS A 78 -12.25 13.26 20.42
N ASP A 79 -13.54 13.60 20.43
CA ASP A 79 -14.31 14.07 19.27
C ASP A 79 -13.72 15.34 18.62
N GLU A 80 -13.02 16.17 19.40
CA GLU A 80 -12.44 17.44 18.97
C GLU A 80 -11.25 17.27 18.02
N ILE A 81 -10.61 16.10 18.02
CA ILE A 81 -9.46 15.83 17.16
C ILE A 81 -9.94 15.60 15.74
N SER A 82 -9.64 16.55 14.84
CA SER A 82 -10.00 16.39 13.43
C SER A 82 -9.15 15.33 12.72
N MET A 83 -9.80 14.32 12.14
CA MET A 83 -9.16 13.34 11.24
C MET A 83 -8.29 14.01 10.16
N THR A 84 -8.79 15.11 9.57
CA THR A 84 -8.04 15.81 8.52
C THR A 84 -6.77 16.48 9.04
N GLY A 85 -6.72 16.88 10.30
CA GLY A 85 -5.49 17.39 10.93
C GLY A 85 -4.48 16.28 11.18
N VAL A 86 -4.94 15.13 11.65
CA VAL A 86 -4.08 13.94 11.82
C VAL A 86 -3.48 13.48 10.50
N LEU A 87 -4.26 13.47 9.42
CA LEU A 87 -3.74 13.14 8.08
C LEU A 87 -2.68 14.14 7.59
N LEU A 88 -2.80 15.42 7.95
CA LEU A 88 -1.76 16.42 7.65
C LEU A 88 -0.49 16.14 8.45
N LEU A 89 -0.60 15.80 9.74
CA LEU A 89 0.55 15.39 10.56
C LEU A 89 1.23 14.15 9.98
N ALA A 90 0.46 13.16 9.50
CA ALA A 90 1.01 11.99 8.82
C ALA A 90 1.79 12.35 7.55
N GLN A 91 1.27 13.30 6.76
CA GLN A 91 1.97 13.80 5.57
C GLN A 91 3.22 14.61 5.92
N ILE A 92 3.16 15.45 6.95
CA ILE A 92 4.33 16.19 7.44
C ILE A 92 5.38 15.18 7.93
N SER A 93 4.97 14.15 8.67
CA SER A 93 5.87 13.12 9.21
C SER A 93 6.61 12.34 8.12
N SER A 94 6.04 12.20 6.92
CA SER A 94 6.74 11.55 5.80
C SER A 94 7.80 12.45 5.16
N LEU A 95 7.69 13.77 5.34
CA LEU A 95 8.65 14.76 4.85
C LEU A 95 9.70 15.12 5.91
N SER A 96 9.26 15.29 7.15
CA SER A 96 10.07 15.66 8.32
C SER A 96 9.41 15.09 9.58
N SER A 97 9.96 13.98 10.08
CA SER A 97 9.51 13.36 11.33
C SER A 97 9.70 14.30 12.53
N THR A 98 10.79 15.06 12.56
CA THR A 98 11.06 16.06 13.61
C THR A 98 9.96 17.12 13.65
N LEU A 99 9.64 17.72 12.50
CA LEU A 99 8.60 18.75 12.42
C LEU A 99 7.23 18.21 12.83
N ALA A 100 6.89 16.97 12.44
CA ALA A 100 5.65 16.35 12.86
C ALA A 100 5.62 16.11 14.37
N SER A 101 6.73 15.66 14.97
CA SER A 101 6.86 15.46 16.42
C SER A 101 6.69 16.77 17.19
N ASP A 102 7.18 17.89 16.66
CA ASP A 102 7.05 19.20 17.29
C ASP A 102 5.63 19.78 17.18
N LEU A 103 4.94 19.52 16.08
CA LEU A 103 3.60 20.06 15.81
C LEU A 103 2.47 19.23 16.42
N ALA A 104 2.65 17.91 16.53
CA ALA A 104 1.63 17.00 17.05
C ALA A 104 1.07 17.41 18.44
N PRO A 105 1.89 17.63 19.49
CA PRO A 105 1.37 18.01 20.79
C PRO A 105 0.64 19.35 20.76
N LYS A 106 1.11 20.31 19.95
CA LYS A 106 0.49 21.63 19.78
C LYS A 106 -0.83 21.57 19.04
N PHE A 107 -0.95 20.65 18.08
CA PHE A 107 -2.22 20.40 17.39
C PHE A 107 -3.24 19.77 18.34
N PHE A 108 -2.83 18.77 19.13
CA PHE A 108 -3.74 18.11 20.08
C PHE A 108 -4.13 18.98 21.28
N SER A 109 -3.31 19.97 21.65
CA SER A 109 -3.67 20.99 22.66
C SER A 109 -4.55 22.11 22.11
N GLY A 110 -4.75 22.19 20.80
CA GLY A 110 -5.50 23.27 20.12
C GLY A 110 -4.69 24.54 19.85
N GLU A 111 -3.40 24.57 20.20
CA GLU A 111 -2.49 25.70 19.94
C GLU A 111 -2.22 25.89 18.44
N VAL A 112 -2.18 24.79 17.68
CA VAL A 112 -1.99 24.79 16.24
C VAL A 112 -3.29 24.40 15.55
N SER A 113 -3.78 25.30 14.72
CA SER A 113 -4.93 25.06 13.86
C SER A 113 -4.59 24.21 12.63
N ARG A 114 -5.61 23.65 11.99
CA ARG A 114 -5.46 22.92 10.73
C ARG A 114 -4.86 23.76 9.59
N SER A 115 -5.14 25.06 9.53
CA SER A 115 -4.54 25.95 8.51
C SER A 115 -3.04 26.13 8.74
N GLN A 116 -2.60 26.21 10.00
CA GLN A 116 -1.19 26.24 10.35
C GLN A 116 -0.49 24.91 10.03
N LEU A 117 -1.14 23.76 10.25
CA LEU A 117 -0.61 22.47 9.77
C LEU A 117 -0.46 22.43 8.25
N ARG A 118 -1.42 22.96 7.49
CA ARG A 118 -1.29 23.07 6.03
C ARG A 118 -0.11 23.95 5.63
N ALA A 119 0.06 25.10 6.29
CA ALA A 119 1.19 25.98 6.02
C ALA A 119 2.53 25.28 6.33
N ALA A 120 2.62 24.58 7.46
CA ALA A 120 3.79 23.78 7.83
C ALA A 120 4.08 22.67 6.81
N LEU A 121 3.04 21.99 6.30
CA LEU A 121 3.20 20.99 5.24
C LEU A 121 3.74 21.61 3.95
N GLU A 122 3.25 22.78 3.55
CA GLU A 122 3.77 23.47 2.36
C GLU A 122 5.22 23.94 2.54
N THR A 123 5.59 24.39 3.75
CA THR A 123 6.99 24.70 4.08
C THR A 123 7.86 23.44 4.03
N ALA A 124 7.42 22.34 4.65
CA ALA A 124 8.15 21.06 4.63
C ALA A 124 8.33 20.54 3.20
N LYS A 125 7.32 20.67 2.32
CA LYS A 125 7.43 20.32 0.90
C LYS A 125 8.47 21.18 0.17
N LYS A 126 8.52 22.49 0.48
CA LYS A 126 9.52 23.41 -0.11
C LYS A 126 10.93 23.10 0.36
N GLU A 127 11.12 22.89 1.66
CA GLU A 127 12.40 22.54 2.28
C GLU A 127 12.92 21.17 1.83
N ALA A 128 12.02 20.22 1.60
CA ALA A 128 12.35 18.93 0.99
C ALA A 128 12.75 19.04 -0.50
N GLY A 129 12.68 20.22 -1.12
CA GLY A 129 13.10 20.49 -2.50
C GLY A 129 11.97 20.87 -3.47
N GLY A 130 10.79 21.26 -2.99
CA GLY A 130 9.64 21.64 -3.84
C GLY A 130 9.10 20.47 -4.69
N LEU A 131 8.65 20.74 -5.92
CA LEU A 131 8.22 19.69 -6.87
C LEU A 131 9.34 18.66 -7.15
N GLY A 132 10.60 19.08 -7.10
CA GLY A 132 11.78 18.20 -7.18
C GLY A 132 11.98 17.35 -5.92
N GLY A 133 11.64 17.90 -4.76
CA GLY A 133 11.61 17.22 -3.46
C GLY A 133 10.51 16.16 -3.37
N VAL A 134 9.32 16.46 -3.88
CA VAL A 134 8.23 15.48 -4.02
C VAL A 134 8.58 14.40 -5.05
N ALA A 135 9.29 14.75 -6.13
CA ALA A 135 9.83 13.77 -7.06
C ALA A 135 10.93 12.91 -6.40
N HIS A 136 11.78 13.50 -5.58
CA HIS A 136 12.82 12.80 -4.81
C HIS A 136 12.23 11.92 -3.71
N GLU A 137 11.14 12.34 -3.04
CA GLU A 137 10.42 11.54 -2.05
C GLU A 137 9.62 10.41 -2.72
N ARG A 138 8.98 10.67 -3.87
CA ARG A 138 8.38 9.60 -4.70
C ARG A 138 9.43 8.61 -5.17
N PHE A 139 10.60 9.10 -5.56
CA PHE A 139 11.74 8.26 -5.93
C PHE A 139 12.26 7.47 -4.71
N ARG A 140 12.39 8.09 -3.53
CA ARG A 140 12.76 7.39 -2.29
C ARG A 140 11.71 6.36 -1.88
N LYS A 141 10.41 6.67 -1.99
CA LYS A 141 9.31 5.73 -1.69
C LYS A 141 9.28 4.58 -2.70
N ALA A 142 9.50 4.86 -3.99
CA ALA A 142 9.63 3.83 -5.01
C ALA A 142 10.84 2.92 -4.74
N MET A 143 12.00 3.50 -4.44
CA MET A 143 13.20 2.72 -4.06
C MET A 143 13.01 1.97 -2.73
N ALA A 144 12.34 2.56 -1.74
CA ALA A 144 12.07 1.91 -0.46
C ALA A 144 11.15 0.70 -0.65
N PHE A 145 10.10 0.84 -1.48
CA PHE A 145 9.23 -0.26 -1.83
C PHE A 145 9.96 -1.33 -2.65
N GLU A 146 10.77 -0.95 -3.63
CA GLU A 146 11.62 -1.88 -4.38
C GLU A 146 12.59 -2.64 -3.45
N ASN A 147 13.26 -1.95 -2.53
CA ASN A 147 14.13 -2.57 -1.53
C ASN A 147 13.37 -3.50 -0.58
N PHE A 148 12.15 -3.12 -0.20
CA PHE A 148 11.26 -3.95 0.61
C PHE A 148 10.93 -5.26 -0.12
N VAL A 149 10.49 -5.17 -1.39
CA VAL A 149 10.20 -6.36 -2.22
C VAL A 149 11.45 -7.22 -2.39
N PHE A 150 12.61 -6.62 -2.66
CA PHE A 150 13.87 -7.35 -2.79
C PHE A 150 14.24 -8.12 -1.52
N SER A 151 14.11 -7.47 -0.35
CA SER A 151 14.41 -8.08 0.94
C SER A 151 13.45 -9.25 1.24
N TYR A 152 12.14 -9.03 1.05
CA TYR A 152 11.13 -10.07 1.17
C TYR A 152 11.45 -11.28 0.28
N LEU A 153 11.65 -11.07 -1.02
CA LEU A 153 11.89 -12.17 -1.96
C LEU A 153 13.21 -12.88 -1.69
N SER A 154 14.26 -12.19 -1.25
CA SER A 154 15.54 -12.83 -0.93
C SER A 154 15.42 -13.90 0.15
N GLU A 155 14.46 -13.74 1.06
CA GLU A 155 14.19 -14.67 2.16
C GLU A 155 13.00 -15.62 1.88
N ASN A 156 12.12 -15.25 0.95
CA ASN A 156 10.85 -15.95 0.68
C ASN A 156 10.68 -16.29 -0.80
N LEU A 157 11.75 -16.70 -1.50
CA LEU A 157 11.69 -17.10 -2.91
C LEU A 157 10.73 -18.27 -3.16
N ASP A 158 10.58 -19.15 -2.17
CA ASP A 158 9.60 -20.25 -2.18
C ASP A 158 8.15 -19.75 -2.34
N ALA A 159 7.85 -18.50 -1.98
CA ALA A 159 6.54 -17.89 -2.20
C ALA A 159 6.19 -17.74 -3.70
N LEU A 160 7.19 -17.81 -4.59
CA LEU A 160 7.00 -17.85 -6.04
C LEU A 160 6.93 -19.29 -6.58
N GLY A 161 6.97 -20.31 -5.71
CA GLY A 161 6.98 -21.72 -6.10
C GLY A 161 8.33 -22.22 -6.63
N PHE A 162 9.39 -21.41 -6.54
CA PHE A 162 10.74 -21.86 -6.86
C PHE A 162 11.38 -22.57 -5.66
N GLY A 163 12.11 -23.66 -5.87
CA GLY A 163 12.77 -24.39 -4.79
C GLY A 163 14.07 -23.74 -4.32
N ALA A 164 14.72 -24.34 -3.32
CA ALA A 164 15.92 -23.84 -2.64
C ALA A 164 17.14 -23.52 -3.53
N ALA A 165 17.17 -23.99 -4.79
CA ALA A 165 18.23 -23.67 -5.76
C ALA A 165 18.03 -22.31 -6.44
N ALA A 166 16.89 -21.66 -6.24
CA ALA A 166 16.58 -20.38 -6.84
C ALA A 166 17.33 -19.23 -6.17
N LYS A 167 17.69 -18.23 -6.98
CA LYS A 167 18.35 -17.02 -6.54
C LYS A 167 17.69 -15.81 -7.19
N ILE A 168 17.57 -14.74 -6.42
CA ILE A 168 17.11 -13.44 -6.93
C ILE A 168 18.29 -12.47 -6.96
N GLU A 169 18.43 -11.76 -8.06
CA GLU A 169 19.44 -10.72 -8.23
C GLU A 169 18.83 -9.46 -8.84
N ARG A 170 19.46 -8.31 -8.58
CA ARG A 170 19.07 -7.05 -9.22
C ARG A 170 19.51 -7.07 -10.68
N CYS A 171 18.60 -6.71 -11.58
CA CYS A 171 18.93 -6.66 -12.99
C CYS A 171 19.95 -5.54 -13.25
N PRO A 172 20.99 -5.77 -14.07
CA PRO A 172 21.93 -4.73 -14.44
C PRO A 172 21.22 -3.57 -15.18
N ARG A 173 21.48 -2.33 -14.75
CA ARG A 173 20.89 -1.11 -15.37
C ARG A 173 21.14 -0.96 -16.87
N LYS A 174 22.15 -1.65 -17.42
CA LYS A 174 22.52 -1.62 -18.84
C LYS A 174 21.95 -2.81 -19.63
N ALA A 175 21.08 -3.62 -19.04
CA ALA A 175 20.44 -4.73 -19.73
C ALA A 175 19.59 -4.23 -20.91
N SER A 176 19.56 -4.99 -22.00
CA SER A 176 18.74 -4.69 -23.18
C SER A 176 17.23 -4.74 -22.90
N PHE A 177 16.84 -5.48 -21.87
CA PHE A 177 15.48 -5.55 -21.33
C PHE A 177 15.54 -5.26 -19.83
N PRO A 178 15.51 -3.98 -19.43
CA PRO A 178 15.58 -3.62 -18.03
C PRO A 178 14.31 -4.12 -17.32
N CYS A 179 14.54 -4.78 -16.20
CA CYS A 179 13.58 -5.10 -15.16
C CYS A 179 14.23 -4.74 -13.82
N ASP A 180 13.54 -4.88 -12.70
CA ASP A 180 14.14 -4.58 -11.40
C ASP A 180 14.94 -5.79 -10.88
N PHE A 181 14.38 -6.99 -10.97
CA PHE A 181 15.02 -8.22 -10.52
C PHE A 181 14.94 -9.36 -11.55
N ILE A 182 15.85 -10.31 -11.42
CA ILE A 182 15.88 -11.57 -12.17
C ILE A 182 15.92 -12.71 -11.16
N VAL A 183 15.05 -13.70 -11.36
CA VAL A 183 15.12 -14.98 -10.65
C VAL A 183 15.76 -16.01 -11.56
N SER A 184 16.78 -16.69 -11.04
CA SER A 184 17.52 -17.74 -11.73
C SER A 184 17.44 -19.05 -10.94
N VAL A 185 17.22 -20.16 -11.63
CA VAL A 185 17.26 -21.52 -11.06
C VAL A 185 18.44 -22.24 -11.69
N ASP A 186 19.33 -22.81 -10.88
CA ASP A 186 20.57 -23.47 -11.35
C ASP A 186 21.39 -22.59 -12.31
N GLY A 187 21.43 -21.28 -12.04
CA GLY A 187 22.14 -20.29 -12.86
C GLY A 187 21.44 -19.86 -14.14
N HIS A 188 20.21 -20.34 -14.40
CA HIS A 188 19.45 -20.03 -15.61
C HIS A 188 18.31 -19.04 -15.31
N PRO A 189 18.28 -17.86 -15.94
CA PRO A 189 17.21 -16.88 -15.76
C PRO A 189 15.84 -17.47 -16.12
N THR A 190 14.94 -17.54 -15.14
CA THR A 190 13.64 -18.19 -15.28
C THR A 190 12.50 -17.16 -15.22
N MET A 191 12.65 -16.08 -14.46
CA MET A 191 11.63 -15.05 -14.34
C MET A 191 12.25 -13.65 -14.21
N ALA A 192 11.70 -12.68 -14.94
CA ALA A 192 11.96 -11.27 -14.70
C ALA A 192 10.89 -10.68 -13.78
N ILE A 193 11.30 -9.88 -12.80
CA ILE A 193 10.40 -9.22 -11.87
C ILE A 193 10.50 -7.71 -12.09
N GLU A 194 9.34 -7.10 -12.30
CA GLU A 194 9.18 -5.65 -12.33
C GLU A 194 8.40 -5.21 -11.10
N VAL A 195 8.88 -4.16 -10.45
CA VAL A 195 8.26 -3.54 -9.28
C VAL A 195 7.71 -2.16 -9.64
N LYS A 196 6.45 -1.91 -9.29
CA LYS A 196 5.84 -0.58 -9.42
C LYS A 196 5.48 -0.03 -8.06
N GLY A 197 6.12 1.07 -7.66
CA GLY A 197 5.82 1.74 -6.39
C GLY A 197 4.46 2.46 -6.36
N HIS A 198 4.15 3.05 -5.20
CA HIS A 198 2.90 3.78 -4.96
C HIS A 198 2.63 4.88 -5.97
N ARG A 199 1.40 4.93 -6.48
CA ARG A 199 0.96 5.95 -7.42
C ARG A 199 -0.50 6.34 -7.14
N GLN A 200 -0.78 7.64 -7.27
CA GLN A 200 -2.10 8.20 -6.94
C GLN A 200 -3.14 8.00 -8.05
N LYS A 201 -2.72 7.88 -9.31
CA LYS A 201 -3.61 7.76 -10.47
C LYS A 201 -3.09 6.75 -11.48
N HIS A 202 -3.91 5.74 -11.76
CA HIS A 202 -3.67 4.68 -12.74
C HIS A 202 -4.63 4.85 -13.92
N HIS A 203 -4.25 5.71 -14.86
CA HIS A 203 -5.08 5.92 -16.05
C HIS A 203 -4.83 4.79 -17.07
N ARG A 204 -5.83 4.47 -17.89
CA ARG A 204 -5.80 3.34 -18.84
C ARG A 204 -4.53 3.29 -19.70
N ARG A 205 -4.10 4.42 -20.27
CA ARG A 205 -2.86 4.49 -21.07
C ARG A 205 -1.63 4.03 -20.29
N TYR A 206 -1.53 4.36 -19.00
CA TYR A 206 -0.41 3.94 -18.16
C TYR A 206 -0.42 2.44 -17.89
N LEU A 207 -1.59 1.86 -17.61
CA LEU A 207 -1.72 0.41 -17.42
C LEU A 207 -1.37 -0.36 -18.70
N LEU A 208 -1.78 0.15 -19.87
CA LEU A 208 -1.36 -0.42 -21.17
C LEU A 208 0.15 -0.34 -21.39
N GLN A 209 0.81 0.74 -20.95
CA GLN A 209 2.28 0.85 -21.02
C GLN A 209 2.96 -0.18 -20.11
N VAL A 210 2.45 -0.38 -18.89
CA VAL A 210 2.95 -1.39 -17.96
C VAL A 210 2.81 -2.78 -18.58
N LEU A 211 1.63 -3.10 -19.12
CA LEU A 211 1.38 -4.39 -19.78
C LEU A 211 2.26 -4.59 -21.01
N GLY A 212 2.45 -3.56 -21.85
CA GLY A 212 3.34 -3.61 -23.00
C GLY A 212 4.78 -3.90 -22.61
N MET A 213 5.30 -3.25 -21.56
CA MET A 213 6.64 -3.51 -21.04
C MET A 213 6.79 -4.93 -20.50
N LEU A 214 5.80 -5.42 -19.73
CA LEU A 214 5.80 -6.80 -19.22
C LEU A 214 5.79 -7.82 -20.36
N SER A 215 5.03 -7.56 -21.43
CA SER A 215 5.03 -8.41 -22.63
C SER A 215 6.42 -8.52 -23.29
N LEU A 216 7.21 -7.42 -23.27
CA LEU A 216 8.59 -7.46 -23.77
C LEU A 216 9.48 -8.32 -22.88
N LEU A 217 9.28 -8.29 -21.56
CA LEU A 217 10.01 -9.17 -20.64
C LEU A 217 9.70 -10.65 -20.91
N THR A 218 8.44 -11.01 -21.15
CA THR A 218 8.06 -12.40 -21.50
C THR A 218 8.66 -12.92 -22.82
N ARG A 219 9.17 -12.03 -23.69
CA ARG A 219 9.93 -12.44 -24.88
C ARG A 219 11.38 -12.80 -24.58
N LYS A 220 11.91 -12.31 -23.46
CA LYS A 220 13.32 -12.48 -23.06
C LYS A 220 13.49 -13.55 -21.98
N TYR A 221 12.53 -13.64 -21.06
CA TYR A 221 12.55 -14.56 -19.92
C TYR A 221 11.37 -15.53 -20.00
N PRO A 222 11.51 -16.78 -19.51
CA PRO A 222 10.43 -17.78 -19.53
C PRO A 222 9.14 -17.28 -18.86
N GLY A 223 9.26 -16.49 -17.78
CA GLY A 223 8.15 -15.78 -17.14
C GLY A 223 8.47 -14.32 -16.83
N ALA A 224 7.43 -13.54 -16.61
CA ALA A 224 7.53 -12.18 -16.05
C ALA A 224 6.52 -12.01 -14.90
N LEU A 225 6.91 -11.28 -13.87
CA LEU A 225 6.06 -10.98 -12.70
C LEU A 225 6.04 -9.47 -12.45
N LEU A 226 4.83 -8.91 -12.36
CA LEU A 226 4.62 -7.55 -11.84
C LEU A 226 4.30 -7.63 -10.35
N ILE A 227 5.07 -6.92 -9.52
CA ILE A 227 4.78 -6.70 -8.10
C ILE A 227 4.44 -5.22 -7.87
N ALA A 228 3.32 -4.96 -7.22
CA ALA A 228 2.89 -3.62 -6.83
C ALA A 228 2.36 -3.57 -5.38
N PRO A 229 2.23 -2.41 -4.74
CA PRO A 229 1.59 -2.32 -3.44
C PRO A 229 0.12 -2.73 -3.54
N SER A 230 -0.46 -3.22 -2.44
CA SER A 230 -1.91 -3.50 -2.30
C SER A 230 -2.82 -2.31 -2.67
N SER A 231 -2.30 -1.08 -2.66
CA SER A 231 -3.02 0.08 -3.18
C SER A 231 -3.37 0.01 -4.69
N TRP A 232 -2.77 -0.92 -5.44
CA TRP A 232 -3.00 -1.17 -6.87
C TRP A 232 -4.05 -2.24 -7.18
N ASP A 233 -4.68 -2.90 -6.19
CA ASP A 233 -5.53 -4.08 -6.43
C ASP A 233 -6.56 -3.91 -7.56
N ASP A 234 -7.27 -2.77 -7.62
CA ASP A 234 -8.24 -2.50 -8.70
C ASP A 234 -7.59 -2.42 -10.08
N SER A 235 -6.37 -1.85 -10.14
CA SER A 235 -5.58 -1.80 -11.37
C SER A 235 -5.02 -3.16 -11.75
N MET A 236 -4.71 -4.01 -10.77
CA MET A 236 -4.25 -5.38 -10.99
C MET A 236 -5.36 -6.26 -11.55
N LYS A 237 -6.62 -6.06 -11.11
CA LYS A 237 -7.79 -6.71 -11.73
C LYS A 237 -7.90 -6.37 -13.22
N THR A 238 -7.84 -5.07 -13.57
CA THR A 238 -7.87 -4.65 -14.97
C THR A 238 -6.69 -5.19 -15.78
N LEU A 239 -5.48 -5.20 -15.20
CA LEU A 239 -4.31 -5.79 -15.86
C LEU A 239 -4.46 -7.31 -16.06
N SER A 240 -5.07 -8.01 -15.10
CA SER A 240 -5.35 -9.44 -15.20
C SER A 240 -6.36 -9.74 -16.31
N GLU A 241 -7.44 -8.96 -16.40
CA GLU A 241 -8.42 -9.09 -17.48
C GLU A 241 -7.76 -8.92 -18.86
N TRP A 242 -6.92 -7.89 -19.04
CA TRP A 242 -6.21 -7.69 -20.30
C TRP A 242 -5.13 -8.72 -20.58
N ARG A 243 -4.42 -9.20 -19.55
CA ARG A 243 -3.47 -10.31 -19.67
C ARG A 243 -4.17 -11.53 -20.26
N ASP A 244 -5.34 -11.88 -19.72
CA ASP A 244 -6.13 -13.01 -20.19
C ASP A 244 -6.68 -12.77 -21.61
N GLU A 245 -7.22 -11.56 -21.88
CA GLU A 245 -7.70 -11.16 -23.21
C GLU A 245 -6.60 -11.27 -24.28
N PHE A 246 -5.37 -10.85 -23.95
CA PHE A 246 -4.22 -10.91 -24.85
C PHE A 246 -3.42 -12.22 -24.76
N ARG A 247 -3.87 -13.20 -23.97
CA ARG A 247 -3.24 -14.52 -23.80
C ARG A 247 -1.77 -14.43 -23.40
N MET A 248 -1.46 -13.58 -22.43
CA MET A 248 -0.12 -13.44 -21.87
C MET A 248 0.09 -14.44 -20.72
N ASP A 249 0.12 -15.73 -21.07
CA ASP A 249 0.08 -16.82 -20.08
C ASP A 249 1.27 -16.80 -19.11
N ASN A 250 2.45 -16.43 -19.60
CA ASN A 250 3.70 -16.35 -18.84
C ASN A 250 3.88 -15.03 -18.06
N LEU A 251 2.84 -14.20 -18.00
CA LEU A 251 2.81 -12.99 -17.19
C LEU A 251 2.04 -13.24 -15.89
N HIS A 252 2.66 -12.93 -14.77
CA HIS A 252 2.10 -13.05 -13.43
C HIS A 252 1.96 -11.68 -12.77
N LEU A 253 0.93 -11.53 -11.96
CA LEU A 253 0.58 -10.27 -11.30
C LEU A 253 0.40 -10.54 -9.80
N ALA A 254 1.10 -9.79 -8.95
CA ALA A 254 0.99 -9.89 -7.51
C ALA A 254 0.98 -8.52 -6.82
N THR A 255 0.26 -8.42 -5.70
CA THR A 255 0.41 -7.31 -4.77
C THR A 255 1.05 -7.74 -3.46
N ILE A 256 1.67 -6.78 -2.77
CA ILE A 256 2.23 -6.98 -1.43
C ILE A 256 1.90 -5.78 -0.56
N ASP A 257 1.58 -6.02 0.71
CA ASP A 257 1.39 -4.95 1.69
C ASP A 257 2.75 -4.53 2.27
N ASP A 258 3.14 -3.28 2.02
CA ASP A 258 4.39 -2.70 2.51
C ASP A 258 4.23 -1.95 3.84
N GLN A 259 3.05 -2.00 4.46
CA GLN A 259 2.80 -1.42 5.77
C GLN A 259 3.16 -2.39 6.92
N ILE A 260 3.55 -3.62 6.59
CA ILE A 260 3.96 -4.70 7.50
C ILE A 260 5.44 -5.05 7.28
N SER A 261 6.08 -5.70 8.27
CA SER A 261 7.48 -6.14 8.15
C SER A 261 7.65 -7.10 6.96
N PRO A 262 8.79 -7.09 6.23
CA PRO A 262 9.06 -8.06 5.17
C PRO A 262 8.79 -9.50 5.61
N ASP A 263 9.26 -9.90 6.79
CA ASP A 263 9.13 -11.26 7.34
C ASP A 263 7.67 -11.72 7.55
N SER A 264 6.72 -10.77 7.57
CA SER A 264 5.29 -11.03 7.75
C SER A 264 4.46 -10.69 6.52
N ALA A 265 5.10 -10.20 5.46
CA ALA A 265 4.43 -9.84 4.22
C ALA A 265 3.99 -11.09 3.46
N ILE A 266 2.93 -10.96 2.66
CA ILE A 266 2.40 -12.05 1.83
C ILE A 266 2.17 -11.49 0.43
N LEU A 267 2.60 -12.25 -0.59
CA LEU A 267 2.26 -11.96 -1.97
C LEU A 267 0.84 -12.44 -2.27
N HIS A 268 0.01 -11.51 -2.73
CA HIS A 268 -1.34 -11.78 -3.20
C HIS A 268 -1.34 -11.88 -4.73
N PHE A 269 -1.37 -13.12 -5.22
CA PHE A 269 -1.38 -13.38 -6.66
C PHE A 269 -2.78 -13.25 -7.27
N PHE A 270 -2.84 -12.59 -8.42
CA PHE A 270 -4.07 -12.47 -9.22
C PHE A 270 -4.19 -13.62 -10.24
N ASN A 271 -3.10 -14.34 -10.48
CA ASN A 271 -3.05 -15.54 -11.31
C ASN A 271 -1.96 -16.50 -10.80
N LYS A 272 -2.10 -17.80 -11.09
CA LYS A 272 -1.11 -18.79 -10.68
C LYS A 272 0.27 -18.46 -11.26
N VAL A 273 1.29 -18.59 -10.42
CA VAL A 273 2.71 -18.58 -10.80
C VAL A 273 3.10 -19.96 -11.33
#